data_AF-A0A820UXI3-F1
#
_entry.id   AF-A0A820UXI3-F1
#
_cell.length_a   1.000
_cell.length_b   1.000
_cell.length_c   1.000
_cell.angle_alpha   90.00
_cell.angle_beta   90.00
_cell.angle_gamma   90.00
#
_symmetry.space_group_name_H-M   'P 1'
#
loop_
_entity.id
_entity.type
_entity.pdbx_description
1 polymer ?
#
loop_
_entity_poly.entity_id
_entity_poly.type
_entity_poly.pdbx_seq_one_letter_code
_entity_poly.pdbx_strand_id
1 'polypeptide(L)'
;MTTIKHDINEDDRLDESLPINDHQIMTMSVKELNTLLKSMKPNEAATIKRRRRILKNKGYAASSRHRQTSMVGNLSVERSELLEQISHLRHENEALSQELRGWKQRYSDLQLLTSPPAATVPQNTTTKSVTVKESLH
;
A
#
# COMPACT_ATOMS: atom_id res chain seq x y z
N MET A 1 -5.02 9.76 -29.92
CA MET A 1 -6.24 8.92 -29.96
C MET A 1 -5.88 7.59 -30.60
N THR A 2 -5.39 6.65 -29.79
CA THR A 2 -5.06 5.31 -30.31
C THR A 2 -6.34 4.50 -30.31
N THR A 3 -6.98 4.41 -31.46
CA THR A 3 -8.13 3.55 -31.70
C THR A 3 -7.70 2.10 -31.45
N ILE A 4 -7.97 1.62 -30.23
CA ILE A 4 -8.00 0.19 -29.95
C ILE A 4 -9.18 -0.32 -30.77
N LYS A 5 -8.88 -0.90 -31.94
CA LYS A 5 -9.83 -1.75 -32.66
C LYS A 5 -10.26 -2.83 -31.67
N HIS A 6 -11.43 -2.63 -31.09
CA HIS A 6 -12.18 -3.70 -30.47
C HIS A 6 -12.65 -4.57 -31.63
N ASP A 7 -11.74 -5.41 -32.16
CA ASP A 7 -12.11 -6.59 -32.93
C ASP A 7 -12.75 -7.58 -31.95
N ILE A 8 -13.90 -7.20 -31.39
CA ILE A 8 -14.84 -8.16 -30.85
C ILE A 8 -15.38 -8.81 -32.11
N ASN A 9 -14.76 -9.94 -32.50
CA ASN A 9 -15.28 -10.75 -33.58
C ASN A 9 -16.78 -10.97 -33.31
N GLU A 10 -17.61 -10.61 -34.29
CA GLU A 10 -19.05 -10.92 -34.44
C GLU A 10 -19.31 -12.44 -34.52
N ASP A 11 -18.48 -13.24 -33.86
CA ASP A 11 -18.45 -14.71 -33.79
C ASP A 11 -18.67 -15.19 -32.34
N ASP A 12 -19.02 -14.27 -31.42
CA ASP A 12 -19.46 -14.60 -30.05
C ASP A 12 -20.96 -14.92 -29.99
N ARG A 13 -21.63 -15.00 -31.16
CA ARG A 13 -22.86 -15.78 -31.33
C ARG A 13 -22.53 -17.25 -31.15
N LEU A 14 -22.52 -17.63 -29.88
CA LEU A 14 -22.49 -18.98 -29.36
C LEU A 14 -23.18 -19.96 -30.31
N ASP A 15 -22.37 -20.75 -31.00
CA ASP A 15 -22.86 -21.94 -31.68
C ASP A 15 -23.36 -22.91 -30.59
N GLU A 16 -24.66 -22.86 -30.33
CA GLU A 16 -25.38 -23.77 -29.45
C GLU A 16 -25.27 -25.24 -29.93
N SER A 17 -24.65 -25.46 -31.10
CA SER A 17 -24.31 -26.78 -31.65
C SER A 17 -22.95 -27.34 -31.19
N LEU A 18 -22.18 -26.66 -30.34
CA LEU A 18 -20.92 -27.23 -29.84
C LEU A 18 -21.20 -28.44 -28.92
N PRO A 19 -20.49 -29.57 -29.10
CA PRO A 19 -20.78 -30.83 -28.39
C PRO A 19 -20.41 -30.81 -26.89
N ILE A 20 -19.84 -29.71 -26.38
CA ILE A 20 -19.30 -29.60 -25.02
C ILE A 20 -19.69 -28.23 -24.47
N ASN A 21 -20.17 -28.20 -23.23
CA ASN A 21 -20.61 -26.95 -22.60
C ASN A 21 -19.44 -26.13 -21.99
N ASP A 22 -19.70 -24.85 -21.71
CA ASP A 22 -18.72 -23.92 -21.15
C ASP A 22 -18.09 -24.43 -19.83
N HIS A 23 -18.88 -25.07 -18.97
CA HIS A 23 -18.40 -25.61 -17.69
C HIS A 23 -17.36 -26.71 -17.91
N GLN A 24 -17.65 -27.68 -18.78
CA GLN A 24 -16.73 -28.75 -19.16
C GLN A 24 -15.45 -28.21 -19.82
N ILE A 25 -15.57 -27.21 -20.71
CA ILE A 25 -14.42 -26.55 -21.33
C ILE A 25 -13.50 -25.89 -20.28
N MET A 26 -14.07 -25.33 -19.21
CA MET A 26 -13.32 -24.73 -18.12
C MET A 26 -12.64 -25.77 -17.22
N THR A 27 -13.34 -26.85 -16.87
CA THR A 27 -12.86 -27.84 -15.88
C THR A 27 -11.87 -28.86 -16.44
N MET A 28 -11.96 -29.21 -17.73
CA MET A 28 -11.03 -30.17 -18.35
C MET A 28 -9.57 -29.73 -18.22
N SER A 29 -8.67 -30.66 -17.94
CA SER A 29 -7.24 -30.40 -18.03
C SER A 29 -6.81 -30.08 -19.46
N VAL A 30 -5.60 -29.55 -19.65
CA VAL A 30 -5.04 -29.31 -20.99
C VAL A 30 -4.89 -30.62 -21.76
N LYS A 31 -4.50 -31.71 -21.06
CA LYS A 31 -4.32 -33.03 -21.68
C LYS A 31 -5.65 -33.62 -22.15
N GLU A 32 -6.68 -33.60 -21.30
CA GLU A 32 -8.01 -34.11 -21.65
C GLU A 32 -8.62 -33.31 -22.80
N LEU A 33 -8.52 -31.98 -22.74
CA LEU A 33 -9.04 -31.14 -23.82
C LEU A 33 -8.29 -31.44 -25.12
N ASN A 34 -6.96 -31.50 -25.10
CA ASN A 34 -6.18 -31.75 -26.31
C ASN A 34 -6.44 -33.13 -26.91
N THR A 35 -6.73 -34.16 -26.12
CA THR A 35 -7.12 -35.48 -26.63
C THR A 35 -8.46 -35.41 -27.35
N LEU A 36 -9.45 -34.74 -26.75
CA LEU A 36 -10.77 -34.55 -27.34
C LEU A 36 -10.70 -33.74 -28.64
N LEU A 37 -9.90 -32.68 -28.68
CA LEU A 37 -9.73 -31.84 -29.87
C LEU A 37 -9.07 -32.55 -31.05
N LYS A 38 -8.35 -33.67 -30.85
CA LYS A 38 -7.70 -34.43 -31.94
C LYS A 38 -8.69 -35.20 -32.81
N SER A 39 -9.84 -35.60 -32.24
CA SER A 39 -10.89 -36.32 -32.95
C SER A 39 -11.94 -35.40 -33.59
N MET A 40 -11.77 -34.08 -33.47
CA MET A 40 -12.72 -33.07 -33.96
C MET A 40 -12.25 -32.42 -35.27
N LYS A 41 -13.18 -31.78 -35.98
CA LYS A 41 -12.82 -31.00 -37.18
C LYS A 41 -11.98 -29.78 -36.78
N PRO A 42 -11.02 -29.35 -37.62
CA PRO A 42 -10.12 -28.24 -37.30
C PRO A 42 -10.84 -26.93 -36.88
N ASN A 43 -11.94 -26.61 -37.56
CA ASN A 43 -12.71 -25.39 -37.28
C ASN A 43 -13.39 -25.45 -35.89
N GLU A 44 -14.04 -26.57 -35.57
CA GLU A 44 -14.69 -26.78 -34.27
C GLU A 44 -13.65 -26.75 -33.13
N ALA A 45 -12.47 -27.36 -33.35
CA ALA A 45 -11.38 -27.33 -32.39
C ALA A 45 -10.82 -25.92 -32.15
N ALA A 46 -10.74 -25.09 -33.20
CA ALA A 46 -10.34 -23.69 -33.08
C ALA A 46 -11.38 -22.87 -32.29
N THR A 47 -12.67 -23.10 -32.52
CA THR A 47 -13.77 -22.46 -31.78
C THR A 47 -13.72 -22.80 -30.29
N ILE A 48 -13.54 -24.08 -29.93
CA ILE A 48 -13.44 -24.49 -28.52
C ILE A 48 -12.22 -23.87 -27.83
N LYS A 49 -11.06 -23.80 -28.51
CA LYS A 49 -9.87 -23.13 -27.97
C LYS A 49 -10.12 -21.64 -27.71
N ARG A 50 -10.78 -20.96 -28.66
CA ARG A 50 -11.15 -19.54 -28.51
C ARG A 50 -12.14 -19.36 -27.36
N ARG A 51 -13.19 -20.18 -27.29
CA ARG A 51 -14.18 -20.17 -26.21
C ARG A 51 -13.52 -20.35 -24.85
N ARG A 52 -12.62 -21.33 -24.71
CA ARG A 52 -11.84 -21.54 -23.47
C ARG A 52 -11.03 -20.32 -23.07
N ARG A 53 -10.39 -19.64 -24.03
CA ARG A 53 -9.62 -18.41 -23.78
C ARG A 53 -10.52 -17.29 -23.27
N ILE A 54 -11.68 -17.08 -23.89
CA ILE A 54 -12.65 -16.07 -23.49
C ILE A 54 -13.14 -16.34 -22.06
N LEU A 55 -13.54 -17.58 -21.76
CA LEU A 55 -14.00 -17.98 -20.42
C LEU A 55 -12.93 -17.78 -19.34
N LYS A 56 -11.68 -18.17 -19.63
CA LYS A 56 -10.56 -17.92 -18.70
C LYS A 56 -10.30 -16.43 -18.50
N ASN A 57 -10.29 -15.64 -19.58
CA ASN A 57 -10.11 -14.19 -19.50
C ASN A 57 -11.21 -13.51 -18.69
N LYS A 58 -12.45 -13.97 -18.81
CA LYS A 58 -13.57 -13.51 -17.96
C LYS A 58 -13.30 -13.79 -16.49
N GLY A 59 -12.84 -15.00 -16.16
CA GLY A 59 -12.41 -15.36 -14.81
C GLY A 59 -11.26 -14.47 -14.30
N TYR A 60 -10.22 -14.27 -15.12
CA TYR A 60 -9.07 -13.43 -14.75
C TYR A 60 -9.47 -11.98 -14.52
N ALA A 61 -10.40 -11.42 -15.30
CA ALA A 61 -10.91 -10.07 -15.07
C ALA A 61 -11.62 -9.94 -13.71
N ALA A 62 -12.45 -10.93 -13.35
CA ALA A 62 -13.12 -10.97 -12.05
C ALA A 62 -12.11 -11.09 -10.89
N SER A 63 -11.14 -12.01 -11.00
CA SER A 63 -10.07 -12.17 -10.00
C SER A 63 -9.15 -10.95 -9.91
N SER A 64 -8.92 -10.24 -11.01
CA SER A 64 -8.15 -8.98 -11.01
C SER A 64 -8.87 -7.89 -10.22
N ARG A 65 -10.17 -7.70 -10.48
CA ARG A 65 -11.01 -6.76 -9.74
C ARG A 65 -11.06 -7.09 -8.25
N HIS A 66 -11.27 -8.36 -7.90
CA HIS A 66 -11.28 -8.80 -6.51
C HIS A 66 -9.94 -8.49 -5.81
N ARG A 67 -8.79 -8.82 -6.43
CA ARG A 67 -7.48 -8.48 -5.88
C ARG A 67 -7.28 -6.98 -5.69
N GLN A 68 -7.73 -6.17 -6.65
CA GLN A 68 -7.64 -4.70 -6.53
C GLN A 68 -8.50 -4.17 -5.38
N THR A 69 -9.75 -4.62 -5.27
CA THR A 69 -10.64 -4.24 -4.16
C THR A 69 -10.06 -4.66 -2.80
N SER A 70 -9.56 -5.88 -2.68
CA SER A 70 -8.93 -6.36 -1.45
C SER A 70 -7.67 -5.56 -1.11
N MET A 71 -6.82 -5.24 -2.10
CA MET A 71 -5.62 -4.44 -1.90
C MET A 71 -5.94 -3.02 -1.40
N VAL A 72 -6.92 -2.37 -2.02
CA VAL A 72 -7.38 -1.03 -1.59
C VAL A 72 -7.94 -1.08 -0.17
N GLY A 73 -8.72 -2.12 0.16
CA GLY A 73 -9.22 -2.34 1.52
C GLY A 73 -8.10 -2.47 2.54
N ASN A 74 -7.11 -3.32 2.27
CA ASN A 74 -5.96 -3.53 3.17
C ASN A 74 -5.17 -2.23 3.40
N LEU A 75 -4.87 -1.47 2.33
CA LEU A 75 -4.18 -0.19 2.45
C LEU A 75 -5.00 0.83 3.24
N SER A 76 -6.33 0.82 3.12
CA SER A 76 -7.20 1.69 3.91
C SER A 76 -7.17 1.34 5.40
N VAL A 77 -7.11 0.04 5.74
CA VAL A 77 -6.99 -0.42 7.13
C VAL A 77 -5.64 0.00 7.70
N GLU A 78 -4.55 -0.29 6.99
CA GLU A 78 -3.19 0.07 7.42
C GLU A 78 -3.04 1.59 7.62
N ARG A 79 -3.59 2.39 6.71
CA ARG A 79 -3.63 3.86 6.87
C ARG A 79 -4.35 4.29 8.15
N SER A 80 -5.49 3.69 8.46
CA SER A 80 -6.25 4.02 9.67
C SER A 80 -5.49 3.64 10.94
N GLU A 81 -4.88 2.45 10.97
CA GLU A 81 -4.05 1.99 12.09
C GLU A 81 -2.85 2.92 12.34
N LEU A 82 -2.15 3.34 11.27
CA LEU A 82 -1.03 4.27 11.39
C LEU A 82 -1.47 5.65 11.90
N LEU A 83 -2.63 6.15 11.46
CA LEU A 83 -3.17 7.42 11.96
C LEU A 83 -3.55 7.35 13.43
N GLU A 84 -4.12 6.23 13.87
CA GLU A 84 -4.41 5.98 15.28
C GLU A 84 -3.14 5.95 16.12
N GLN A 85 -2.10 5.25 15.66
CA GLN A 85 -0.79 5.22 16.33
C GLN A 85 -0.15 6.61 16.43
N ILE A 86 -0.21 7.41 15.36
CA ILE A 86 0.27 8.81 15.39
C ILE A 86 -0.52 9.62 16.42
N SER A 87 -1.84 9.48 16.45
CA SER A 87 -2.69 10.19 17.41
C SER A 87 -2.33 9.82 18.85
N HIS A 88 -2.15 8.52 19.11
CA HIS A 88 -1.73 8.01 20.42
C HIS A 88 -0.38 8.59 20.85
N LEU A 89 0.64 8.49 19.99
CA LEU A 89 1.99 8.99 20.28
C LEU A 89 2.01 10.51 20.49
N ARG A 90 1.20 11.27 19.75
CA ARG A 90 1.08 12.72 19.96
C ARG A 90 0.51 13.03 21.34
N HIS A 91 -0.51 12.30 21.77
CA HIS A 91 -1.10 12.48 23.09
C HIS A 91 -0.10 12.16 24.21
N GLU A 92 0.62 11.04 24.07
CA GLU A 92 1.63 10.61 25.03
C GLU A 92 2.79 11.62 25.11
N ASN A 93 3.25 12.13 23.96
CA ASN A 93 4.29 13.16 23.92
C ASN A 93 3.85 14.47 24.59
N GLU A 94 2.60 14.88 24.40
CA GLU A 94 2.05 16.06 25.05
C GLU A 94 1.96 15.87 26.57
N ALA A 95 1.51 14.71 27.05
CA ALA A 95 1.48 14.38 28.47
C ALA A 95 2.89 14.43 29.09
N LEU A 96 3.87 13.76 28.47
CA LEU A 96 5.26 13.79 28.93
C LEU A 96 5.85 15.21 28.91
N SER A 97 5.50 16.02 27.90
CA SER A 97 5.92 17.41 27.82
C SER A 97 5.34 18.25 28.95
N GLN A 98 4.09 18.01 29.35
CA GLN A 98 3.46 18.66 30.50
C GLN A 98 4.13 18.26 31.81
N GLU A 99 4.40 16.97 32.00
CA GLU A 99 5.13 16.47 33.18
C GLU A 99 6.52 17.09 33.28
N LEU A 100 7.27 17.10 32.17
CA LEU A 100 8.60 17.72 32.12
C LEU A 100 8.56 19.21 32.46
N ARG A 101 7.54 19.94 31.97
CA ARG A 101 7.34 21.35 32.35
C ARG A 101 7.11 21.49 33.85
N GLY A 102 6.28 20.63 34.45
CA GLY A 102 6.03 20.61 35.88
C GLY A 102 7.30 20.33 36.70
N TRP A 103 8.11 19.36 36.28
CA TRP A 103 9.40 19.06 36.93
C TRP A 103 10.40 20.21 36.81
N LYS A 104 10.51 20.83 35.63
CA LYS A 104 11.38 22.00 35.41
C LYS A 104 10.98 23.19 36.28
N GLN A 105 9.68 23.44 36.42
CA GLN A 105 9.18 24.50 37.29
C GLN A 105 9.55 24.25 38.75
N ARG A 106 9.25 23.06 39.28
CA ARG A 106 9.62 22.68 40.66
C ARG A 106 11.12 22.80 40.92
N TYR A 107 11.93 22.39 39.96
CA TYR A 107 13.38 22.50 40.05
C TYR A 107 13.85 23.97 40.07
N SER A 108 13.28 24.82 39.21
CA SER A 108 13.55 26.26 39.19
C SER A 108 13.16 26.94 40.51
N ASP A 109 12.00 26.60 41.06
CA ASP A 109 11.53 27.14 42.34
C ASP A 109 12.51 26.80 43.45
N LEU A 110 12.95 25.53 43.53
CA LEU A 110 13.96 25.12 44.49
C LEU A 110 15.27 25.90 44.29
N GLN A 111 15.78 26.01 43.06
CA GLN A 111 17.00 26.78 42.77
C GLN A 111 16.92 28.23 43.24
N LEU A 112 15.76 28.89 43.08
CA LEU A 112 15.56 30.26 43.56
C LEU A 112 15.62 30.35 45.09
N LEU A 113 15.14 29.34 45.82
CA LEU A 113 15.24 29.28 47.29
C LEU A 113 16.66 29.00 47.80
N THR A 114 17.49 28.26 47.05
CA THR A 114 18.88 27.93 47.45
C THR A 114 19.92 28.90 46.87
N SER A 115 19.55 29.80 45.97
CA SER A 115 20.45 30.81 45.42
C SER A 115 20.86 31.81 46.53
N PRO A 116 22.15 31.88 46.92
CA PRO A 116 22.60 32.87 47.90
C PRO A 116 22.40 34.29 47.35
N PRO A 117 22.04 35.29 48.19
CA PRO A 117 21.92 36.67 47.74
C PRO A 117 23.25 37.12 47.15
N ALA A 118 23.19 37.64 45.92
CA ALA A 118 24.32 38.04 45.09
C ALA A 118 25.50 38.57 45.92
N ALA A 119 26.53 37.74 46.10
CA ALA A 119 27.86 38.26 46.38
C ALA A 119 28.29 38.97 45.10
N THR A 120 28.26 40.29 45.13
CA THR A 120 28.83 41.19 44.13
C THR A 120 30.27 40.78 43.85
N VAL A 121 30.48 40.00 42.79
CA VAL A 121 31.82 39.76 42.24
C VAL A 121 32.08 40.87 41.23
N PRO A 122 33.04 41.78 41.47
CA PRO A 122 33.35 42.85 40.54
C PRO A 122 33.87 42.27 39.22
N GLN A 123 33.28 42.75 38.13
CA GLN A 123 33.73 42.57 36.76
C GLN A 123 35.22 42.95 36.66
N ASN A 124 36.11 41.99 36.39
CA ASN A 124 37.42 42.35 35.88
C ASN A 124 37.98 41.32 34.89
N THR A 125 38.34 41.86 33.72
CA THR A 125 39.35 41.45 32.75
C THR A 125 39.22 40.12 32.00
N THR A 126 38.90 40.26 30.71
CA THR A 126 39.74 39.85 29.57
C THR A 126 40.16 38.39 29.49
N THR A 127 39.52 37.61 28.62
CA THR A 127 40.27 36.68 27.74
C THR A 127 39.52 36.36 26.44
N LYS A 128 39.94 37.03 25.38
CA LYS A 128 40.10 36.60 23.97
C LYS A 128 39.05 35.62 23.40
N SER A 129 38.19 36.18 22.55
CA SER A 129 37.48 35.47 21.48
C SER A 129 38.47 34.75 20.56
N VAL A 130 38.49 33.42 20.60
CA VAL A 130 39.05 32.59 19.53
C VAL A 130 37.86 32.12 18.69
N THR A 131 37.69 32.75 17.53
CA THR A 131 36.78 32.30 16.48
C THR A 131 37.39 31.08 15.80
N VAL A 132 36.87 29.88 16.11
CA VAL A 132 37.11 28.71 15.26
C VAL A 132 36.04 28.72 14.18
N LYS A 133 36.48 28.98 12.94
CA LYS A 133 35.71 28.71 11.73
C LYS A 133 35.66 27.19 11.55
N GLU A 134 34.47 26.63 11.54
CA GLU A 134 34.26 25.26 11.06
C GLU A 134 33.35 25.33 9.83
N SER A 135 34.00 25.14 8.68
CA SER A 135 33.39 24.92 7.37
C SER A 135 32.51 23.68 7.40
N LEU A 136 31.36 23.70 6.71
CA LEU A 136 30.85 22.52 5.99
C LEU A 136 29.66 22.85 5.07
N HIS A 137 29.82 22.39 3.82
CA HIS A 137 28.91 22.28 2.66
C HIS A 137 28.84 23.48 1.72
#